data_AF-A0A8E2EBE1-F1
#
_entry.id   AF-A0A8E2EBE1-F1
#
_cell.length_a   1.000
_cell.length_b   1.000
_cell.length_c   1.000
_cell.angle_alpha   90.00
_cell.angle_beta   90.00
_cell.angle_gamma   90.00
#
_symmetry.space_group_name_H-M   'P 1'
#
loop_
_entity.id
_entity.type
_entity.pdbx_description
1 polymer ?
#
loop_
_entity_poly.entity_id
_entity_poly.type
_entity_poly.pdbx_seq_one_letter_code
_entity_poly.pdbx_strand_id
1 'polypeptide(L)'
;MTSRRIISDEKTYLDKDDRKGTSEPSNISPAVPSLVIMKLLGFTFAMFTMPIGTYFLTLNLLYGGNSTFAGATAAIMANVVLIAYVLVAMKEDQSDRLAAEEKEKKAL
;
A
#
# COMPACT_ATOMS: atom_id res chain seq x y z
N MET A 1 72.80 -22.00 -19.14
CA MET A 1 71.93 -21.91 -17.95
C MET A 1 70.77 -21.01 -18.30
N THR A 2 69.68 -21.60 -18.78
CA THR A 2 68.51 -20.89 -19.32
C THR A 2 67.51 -20.68 -18.19
N SER A 3 67.33 -19.43 -17.75
CA SER A 3 66.25 -19.04 -16.86
C SER A 3 64.96 -18.93 -17.68
N ARG A 4 64.08 -19.94 -17.61
CA ARG A 4 62.72 -19.82 -18.15
C ARG A 4 61.90 -18.97 -17.17
N ARG A 5 61.66 -17.72 -17.53
CA ARG A 5 60.72 -16.83 -16.86
C ARG A 5 59.32 -17.45 -17.01
N ILE A 6 58.78 -18.02 -15.94
CA ILE A 6 57.39 -18.45 -15.88
C ILE A 6 56.55 -17.17 -15.98
N ILE A 7 55.84 -17.01 -17.09
CA ILE A 7 54.78 -16.01 -17.25
C ILE A 7 53.54 -16.68 -16.69
N SER A 8 53.28 -16.45 -15.41
CA SER A 8 52.02 -16.85 -14.76
C SER A 8 50.93 -15.91 -15.24
N ASP A 9 50.27 -16.27 -16.33
CA ASP A 9 49.06 -15.61 -16.86
C ASP A 9 47.79 -16.12 -16.12
N GLU A 10 47.93 -16.41 -14.82
CA GLU A 10 46.81 -16.81 -13.98
C GLU A 10 46.20 -15.54 -13.38
N LYS A 11 45.22 -14.99 -14.08
CA LYS A 11 44.27 -14.06 -13.48
C LYS A 11 43.51 -14.79 -12.37
N THR A 12 43.91 -14.57 -11.13
CA THR A 12 43.15 -14.95 -9.94
C THR A 12 41.73 -14.38 -10.05
N TYR A 13 40.72 -15.19 -9.68
CA TYR A 13 39.29 -14.84 -9.67
C TYR A 13 38.93 -13.56 -8.87
N LEU A 14 39.89 -12.99 -8.16
CA LEU A 14 39.81 -11.74 -7.40
C LEU A 14 40.16 -10.49 -8.23
N ASP A 15 40.71 -10.62 -9.43
CA ASP A 15 41.05 -9.50 -10.33
C ASP A 15 39.90 -9.16 -11.31
N LYS A 16 38.74 -9.81 -11.14
CA LYS A 16 37.53 -9.54 -11.92
C LYS A 16 36.72 -8.41 -11.30
N ASP A 17 37.41 -7.34 -10.95
CA ASP A 17 36.84 -6.10 -10.44
C ASP A 17 36.97 -5.03 -11.53
N ASP A 18 36.29 -5.24 -12.64
CA ASP A 18 36.13 -4.20 -13.65
C ASP A 18 34.79 -4.39 -14.39
N ARG A 19 33.90 -3.43 -14.12
CA ARG A 19 33.01 -2.83 -15.12
C ARG A 19 31.89 -3.71 -15.65
N LYS A 20 30.96 -4.02 -14.76
CA LYS A 20 29.53 -3.93 -15.14
C LYS A 20 28.90 -2.70 -14.51
N GLY A 21 29.45 -1.53 -14.86
CA GLY A 21 28.77 -0.24 -14.78
C GLY A 21 27.65 -0.13 -15.81
N THR A 22 26.82 -1.16 -15.94
CA THR A 22 25.45 -0.96 -16.40
C THR A 22 24.64 -0.97 -15.11
N SER A 23 24.48 0.21 -14.54
CA SER A 23 23.38 0.50 -13.64
C SER A 23 22.10 0.09 -14.37
N GLU A 24 21.71 -1.17 -14.25
CA GLU A 24 20.36 -1.56 -14.61
C GLU A 24 19.47 -0.61 -13.80
N PRO A 25 18.62 0.20 -14.46
CA PRO A 25 17.83 1.19 -13.75
C PRO A 25 17.07 0.46 -12.66
N SER A 26 17.31 0.85 -11.40
CA SER A 26 16.62 0.28 -10.25
C SER A 26 15.13 0.27 -10.58
N ASN A 27 14.53 -0.91 -10.64
CA ASN A 27 13.12 -1.02 -10.93
C ASN A 27 12.33 -0.41 -9.76
N ILE A 28 12.00 0.87 -9.88
CA ILE A 28 11.21 1.66 -8.92
C ILE A 28 9.71 1.47 -9.13
N SER A 29 9.29 0.50 -9.95
CA SER A 29 7.88 0.17 -10.07
C SER A 29 7.35 -0.17 -8.68
N PRO A 30 6.21 0.41 -8.25
CA PRO A 30 5.69 0.17 -6.92
C PRO A 30 5.53 -1.33 -6.67
N ALA A 31 6.23 -1.85 -5.64
CA ALA A 31 6.11 -3.25 -5.24
C ALA A 31 4.71 -3.60 -4.73
N VAL A 32 3.89 -2.59 -4.44
CA VAL A 32 2.49 -2.72 -4.01
C VAL A 32 1.56 -2.38 -5.18
N PRO A 33 0.54 -3.22 -5.47
CA PRO A 33 -0.42 -2.95 -6.54
C PRO A 33 -1.09 -1.58 -6.39
N SER A 34 -1.25 -0.85 -7.50
CA SER A 34 -1.85 0.49 -7.52
C SER A 34 -3.27 0.52 -6.93
N LEU A 35 -4.02 -0.59 -7.05
CA LEU A 35 -5.34 -0.76 -6.44
C LEU A 35 -5.28 -0.66 -4.91
N VAL A 36 -4.24 -1.22 -4.28
CA VAL A 36 -4.05 -1.16 -2.83
C VAL A 36 -3.77 0.28 -2.39
N ILE A 37 -2.95 1.01 -3.16
CA ILE A 37 -2.65 2.43 -2.89
C ILE A 37 -3.94 3.25 -2.89
N MET A 38 -4.81 3.07 -3.90
CA MET A 38 -6.09 3.80 -3.98
C MET A 38 -7.02 3.46 -2.82
N LYS A 39 -7.07 2.20 -2.38
CA LYS A 39 -7.86 1.78 -1.21
C LYS A 39 -7.35 2.43 0.08
N LEU A 40 -6.04 2.37 0.33
CA LEU A 40 -5.43 3.00 1.51
C LEU A 40 -5.69 4.52 1.54
N LEU A 41 -5.56 5.18 0.39
CA LEU A 41 -5.83 6.61 0.27
C LEU A 41 -7.31 6.94 0.48
N GLY A 42 -8.23 6.14 -0.07
CA GLY A 42 -9.66 6.30 0.13
C GLY A 42 -10.08 6.12 1.60
N PHE A 43 -9.56 5.11 2.28
CA PHE A 43 -9.90 4.85 3.67
C PHE A 43 -9.31 5.88 4.64
N THR A 44 -8.08 6.31 4.41
CA THR A 44 -7.47 7.40 5.19
C THR A 44 -8.29 8.68 5.03
N PHE A 45 -8.65 9.04 3.79
CA PHE A 45 -9.52 10.19 3.54
C PHE A 45 -10.87 10.07 4.23
N ALA A 46 -11.53 8.91 4.15
CA ALA A 46 -12.83 8.67 4.80
C ALA A 46 -12.76 8.80 6.32
N MET A 47 -11.69 8.31 6.95
CA MET A 47 -11.50 8.36 8.39
C MET A 47 -11.38 9.79 8.94
N PHE A 48 -10.83 10.72 8.16
CA PHE A 48 -10.80 12.14 8.54
C PHE A 48 -12.08 12.87 8.15
N THR A 49 -12.51 12.73 6.89
CA THR A 49 -13.59 13.57 6.35
C THR A 49 -14.97 13.20 6.87
N MET A 50 -15.24 11.91 7.13
CA MET A 50 -16.59 11.50 7.53
C MET A 50 -16.94 11.92 8.97
N PRO A 51 -16.08 11.71 9.99
CA PRO A 51 -16.36 12.17 11.35
C PRO A 51 -16.34 13.70 11.46
N ILE A 52 -15.38 14.37 10.81
CA ILE A 52 -15.28 15.85 10.80
C ILE A 52 -16.47 16.45 10.05
N GLY A 53 -16.84 15.91 8.89
CA GLY A 53 -18.01 16.33 8.13
C GLY A 53 -19.29 16.17 8.93
N THR A 54 -19.45 15.04 9.62
CA THR A 54 -20.59 14.80 10.52
C THR A 54 -20.65 15.86 11.63
N TYR A 55 -19.52 16.20 12.25
CA TYR A 55 -19.47 17.22 13.29
C TYR A 55 -20.03 18.56 12.78
N PHE A 56 -19.48 19.08 11.67
CA PHE A 56 -19.93 20.38 11.16
C PHE A 56 -21.35 20.35 10.60
N LEU A 57 -21.76 19.24 10.00
CA LEU A 57 -23.11 19.07 9.47
C LEU A 57 -24.14 19.06 10.61
N THR A 58 -23.90 18.27 11.66
CA THR A 58 -24.81 18.17 12.81
C THR A 58 -24.79 19.43 13.68
N LEU A 59 -23.63 20.10 13.81
CA LEU A 59 -23.49 21.36 14.54
C LEU A 59 -24.39 22.47 13.96
N ASN A 60 -24.42 22.58 12.63
CA ASN A 60 -25.14 23.66 11.94
C ASN A 60 -26.61 23.31 11.66
N LEU A 61 -26.94 22.04 11.37
CA LEU A 61 -28.29 21.63 10.96
C LEU A 61 -29.18 21.13 12.10
N LEU A 62 -28.61 20.50 13.13
CA LEU A 62 -29.40 19.80 14.16
C LEU A 62 -29.31 20.48 15.53
N TYR A 63 -28.13 20.98 15.91
CA TYR A 63 -27.88 21.42 17.28
C TYR A 63 -27.69 22.93 17.44
N GLY A 64 -27.86 23.72 16.38
CA GLY A 64 -27.86 25.18 16.42
C GLY A 64 -26.60 25.80 17.05
N GLY A 65 -25.44 25.16 16.88
CA GLY A 65 -24.17 25.61 17.45
C GLY A 65 -23.76 24.95 18.77
N ASN A 66 -24.51 23.98 19.31
CA ASN A 66 -24.07 23.24 20.50
C ASN A 66 -22.99 22.20 20.14
N SER A 67 -21.73 22.55 20.42
CA SER A 67 -20.55 21.75 20.12
C SER A 67 -20.44 20.46 20.94
N THR A 68 -21.06 20.38 22.13
CA THR A 68 -21.03 19.17 22.95
C THR A 68 -21.85 18.05 22.33
N PHE A 69 -23.08 18.34 21.90
CA PHE A 69 -23.93 17.33 21.24
C PHE A 69 -23.43 16.98 19.84
N ALA A 70 -22.96 17.96 19.07
CA ALA A 70 -22.34 17.72 17.77
C ALA A 70 -21.07 16.84 17.90
N GLY A 71 -20.23 17.11 18.90
CA GLY A 71 -19.03 16.33 19.21
C GLY A 71 -19.36 14.89 19.63
N ALA A 72 -20.37 14.70 20.48
CA ALA A 72 -20.83 13.37 20.90
C ALA A 72 -21.33 12.55 19.70
N THR A 73 -22.14 13.14 18.82
CA THR A 73 -22.65 12.49 17.61
C THR A 73 -21.52 12.17 16.62
N ALA A 74 -20.51 13.05 16.49
CA ALA A 74 -19.33 12.79 15.68
C ALA A 74 -18.50 11.62 16.21
N ALA A 75 -18.33 11.50 17.54
CA ALA A 75 -17.64 10.37 18.16
C ALA A 75 -18.39 9.04 17.93
N ILE A 76 -19.72 9.05 17.99
CA ILE A 76 -20.53 7.89 17.62
C ILE A 76 -20.32 7.54 16.15
N MET A 77 -20.35 8.54 15.24
CA MET A 77 -20.11 8.29 13.82
C MET A 77 -18.71 7.76 13.53
N ALA A 78 -17.67 8.15 14.28
CA ALA A 78 -16.34 7.56 14.12
C ALA A 78 -16.35 6.03 14.36
N ASN A 79 -17.13 5.54 15.33
CA ASN A 79 -17.29 4.10 15.56
C ASN A 79 -18.09 3.42 14.44
N VAL A 80 -19.10 4.09 13.89
CA VAL A 80 -19.84 3.61 12.71
C VAL A 80 -18.91 3.49 11.50
N VAL A 81 -18.02 4.46 11.28
CA VAL A 81 -17.00 4.42 10.22
C VAL A 81 -16.08 3.21 10.37
N LEU A 82 -15.66 2.90 11.60
CA LEU A 82 -14.85 1.71 11.88
C LEU A 82 -15.61 0.42 11.51
N ILE A 83 -16.87 0.30 11.92
CA ILE A 83 -17.69 -0.88 11.57
C ILE A 83 -17.87 -0.98 10.05
N ALA A 84 -18.18 0.14 9.38
CA ALA A 84 -18.31 0.18 7.94
C ALA A 84 -17.00 -0.21 7.23
N TYR A 85 -15.85 0.25 7.74
CA TYR A 85 -14.53 -0.16 7.26
C TYR A 85 -14.36 -1.68 7.31
N VAL A 86 -14.69 -2.31 8.44
CA VAL A 86 -14.59 -3.76 8.61
C VAL A 86 -15.51 -4.50 7.61
N LEU A 87 -16.75 -4.03 7.44
CA LEU A 87 -17.68 -4.64 6.48
C LEU A 87 -17.18 -4.52 5.04
N VAL A 88 -16.64 -3.38 4.64
CA VAL A 88 -16.06 -3.21 3.30
C VAL A 88 -14.84 -4.11 3.14
N ALA A 89 -13.95 -4.15 4.13
CA ALA A 89 -12.78 -5.03 4.11
C ALA A 89 -13.17 -6.51 3.94
N MET A 90 -14.21 -6.97 4.66
CA MET A 90 -14.72 -8.34 4.51
C MET A 90 -15.29 -8.61 3.11
N LYS A 91 -16.04 -7.67 2.54
CA LYS A 91 -16.61 -7.81 1.19
C LYS A 91 -15.54 -7.81 0.11
N GLU A 92 -14.52 -6.97 0.26
CA GLU A 92 -13.38 -6.94 -0.65
C GLU A 92 -12.56 -8.23 -0.56
N ASP A 93 -12.30 -8.73 0.66
CA ASP A 93 -11.59 -10.00 0.87
C ASP A 93 -12.31 -11.19 0.21
N GLN A 94 -13.64 -11.24 0.30
CA GLN A 94 -14.44 -12.25 -0.40
C GLN A 94 -14.36 -12.12 -1.93
N SER A 95 -14.39 -10.89 -2.45
CA SER A 95 -14.37 -10.63 -3.90
C SER A 95 -13.01 -11.01 -4.52
N ASP A 96 -11.92 -10.72 -3.83
CA ASP A 96 -10.57 -11.08 -4.26
C ASP A 96 -10.37 -12.60 -4.27
N ARG A 97 -10.93 -13.32 -3.28
CA ARG A 97 -10.94 -14.80 -3.24
C ARG A 97 -11.71 -15.42 -4.40
N LEU A 98 -12.92 -14.91 -4.68
CA LEU A 98 -13.74 -15.42 -5.80
C LEU A 98 -13.08 -15.15 -7.16
N ALA A 99 -12.44 -14.00 -7.33
CA ALA A 99 -11.69 -13.67 -8.55
C ALA A 99 -10.45 -14.55 -8.75
N ALA A 100 -9.79 -14.98 -7.66
CA ALA A 100 -8.69 -15.94 -7.73
C ALA A 100 -9.17 -17.34 -8.14
N GLU A 101 -10.28 -17.81 -7.55
CA GLU A 101 -10.90 -19.11 -7.87
C GLU A 101 -11.39 -19.19 -9.34
N GLU A 102 -11.95 -18.10 -9.89
CA GLU A 102 -12.32 -18.07 -11.31
C GLU A 102 -11.11 -18.13 -12.25
N LYS A 103 -9.99 -17.51 -11.87
CA LYS A 103 -8.76 -17.54 -12.68
C LYS A 103 -8.13 -18.93 -12.71
N GLU A 104 -8.16 -19.64 -11.58
CA GLU A 104 -7.73 -21.05 -11.53
C GLU A 104 -8.61 -21.94 -12.41
N LYS A 105 -9.94 -21.79 -12.33
CA LYS A 105 -10.87 -22.61 -13.13
C LYS A 105 -10.80 -22.34 -14.64
N LYS A 106 -10.38 -21.15 -15.07
CA LYS A 106 -10.17 -20.81 -16.49
C LYS A 106 -8.79 -21.22 -17.02
N ALA A 107 -7.86 -21.56 -16.14
CA ALA A 107 -6.50 -22.01 -16.48
C ALA A 107 -6.36 -23.53 -16.54
N LEU A 108 -7.36 -24.28 -16.06
CA LEU A 108 -7.56 -25.73 -16.19
C LEU A 108 -8.39 -26.06 -17.43
#